data_AF-A0A401XLI0-F1
#
_entry.id   AF-A0A401XLI0-F1
#
_cell.length_a   1.000
_cell.length_b   1.000
_cell.length_c   1.000
_cell.angle_alpha   90.00
_cell.angle_beta   90.00
_cell.angle_gamma   90.00
#
_symmetry.space_group_name_H-M   'P 1'
#
loop_
_entity.id
_entity.type
_entity.pdbx_description
1 polymer ?
#
loop_
_entity_poly.entity_id
_entity_poly.type
_entity_poly.pdbx_seq_one_letter_code
_entity_poly.pdbx_strand_id
1 'polypeptide(L)'
;MPWSTSSGAEETSSKASSSTTNRTFRSIPVIKIPFASISYREISLSTALNDELDRIAHSYGHSLAGQSLSVKFGELIKVLHTASGQKVVVLIDEYDKPLIDYLDKDSLPCARQNRSVLKSFYSVLKNADPNLKLVFITILNCFIY
;
A
#
# COMPACT_ATOMS: atom_id res chain seq x y z
N MET A 1 15.40 -83.14 -15.13
CA MET A 1 15.39 -82.06 -16.16
C MET A 1 15.30 -80.71 -15.45
N PRO A 2 15.94 -79.68 -16.03
CA PRO A 2 16.64 -78.56 -15.37
C PRO A 2 15.65 -77.40 -15.08
N TRP A 3 15.96 -76.27 -14.45
CA TRP A 3 17.13 -75.38 -14.48
C TRP A 3 16.95 -74.29 -13.40
N SER A 4 18.06 -73.74 -12.95
CA SER A 4 18.18 -72.53 -12.13
C SER A 4 18.07 -71.25 -12.97
N THR A 5 17.42 -70.20 -12.44
CA THR A 5 17.85 -68.81 -12.65
C THR A 5 17.45 -67.92 -11.48
N SER A 6 18.46 -67.36 -10.84
CA SER A 6 18.46 -66.08 -10.15
C SER A 6 18.70 -64.96 -11.17
N SER A 7 17.84 -63.94 -11.23
CA SER A 7 18.25 -62.60 -11.72
C SER A 7 17.13 -61.57 -11.55
N GLY A 8 17.39 -60.60 -10.68
CA GLY A 8 17.16 -59.16 -10.93
C GLY A 8 15.75 -58.68 -11.23
N ALA A 9 15.13 -58.06 -10.23
CA ALA A 9 14.56 -56.72 -10.39
C ALA A 9 14.48 -56.08 -9.01
N GLU A 10 15.49 -55.27 -8.68
CA GLU A 10 15.32 -54.18 -7.73
C GLU A 10 14.16 -53.32 -8.23
N GLU A 11 12.99 -53.50 -7.64
CA GLU A 11 11.92 -52.54 -7.77
C GLU A 11 12.29 -51.36 -6.88
N THR A 12 13.22 -50.55 -7.40
CA THR A 12 13.45 -49.17 -7.00
C THR A 12 12.15 -48.42 -7.29
N SER A 13 11.19 -48.56 -6.37
CA SER A 13 10.12 -47.59 -6.23
C SER A 13 10.79 -46.32 -5.76
N SER A 14 11.34 -45.60 -6.73
CA SER A 14 11.72 -44.21 -6.65
C SER A 14 10.50 -43.52 -6.08
N LYS A 15 10.53 -43.31 -4.76
CA LYS A 15 9.68 -42.33 -4.10
C LYS A 15 9.94 -41.06 -4.88
N ALA A 16 9.05 -40.75 -5.80
CA ALA A 16 8.94 -39.45 -6.41
C ALA A 16 8.84 -38.50 -5.22
N SER A 17 9.95 -37.86 -4.89
CA SER A 17 9.99 -36.73 -3.99
C SER A 17 9.08 -35.70 -4.61
N SER A 18 7.80 -35.76 -4.24
CA SER A 18 6.84 -34.71 -4.47
C SER A 18 7.35 -33.52 -3.67
N SER A 19 8.22 -32.74 -4.31
CA SER A 19 8.74 -31.49 -3.81
C SER A 19 7.55 -30.55 -3.71
N THR A 20 6.85 -30.67 -2.59
CA THR A 20 5.79 -29.77 -2.19
C THR A 20 6.47 -28.44 -2.00
N THR A 21 6.47 -27.61 -3.03
CA THR A 21 7.01 -26.26 -2.99
C THR A 21 6.08 -25.49 -2.09
N ASN A 22 6.45 -25.42 -0.81
CA ASN A 22 5.73 -24.65 0.21
C ASN A 22 5.83 -23.17 -0.17
N ARG A 23 4.87 -22.69 -0.95
CA ARG A 23 4.81 -21.30 -1.42
C ARG A 23 4.26 -20.46 -0.28
N THR A 24 5.15 -19.82 0.48
CA THR A 24 4.75 -18.85 1.50
C THR A 24 4.25 -17.57 0.82
N PHE A 25 2.96 -17.27 0.96
CA PHE A 25 2.39 -16.00 0.49
C PHE A 25 2.88 -14.88 1.42
N ARG A 26 3.77 -14.02 0.92
CA ARG A 26 4.16 -12.80 1.64
C ARG A 26 3.09 -11.73 1.48
N SER A 27 2.59 -11.20 2.60
CA SER A 27 1.67 -10.07 2.61
C SER A 27 2.37 -8.82 2.08
N ILE A 28 1.75 -8.16 1.10
CA ILE A 28 2.24 -6.90 0.53
C ILE A 28 1.59 -5.77 1.33
N PRO A 29 2.35 -4.87 1.95
CA PRO A 29 1.77 -3.74 2.66
C PRO A 29 1.08 -2.79 1.68
N VAL A 30 -0.14 -2.40 2.02
CA VAL A 30 -0.97 -1.46 1.25
C VAL A 30 -1.29 -0.24 2.11
N ILE A 31 -0.93 0.94 1.62
CA ILE A 31 -1.37 2.21 2.18
C ILE A 31 -2.57 2.67 1.34
N LYS A 32 -3.77 2.67 1.92
CA LYS A 32 -4.97 3.21 1.27
C LYS A 32 -5.29 4.59 1.86
N ILE A 33 -5.41 5.61 1.01
CA ILE A 33 -5.83 6.97 1.35
C ILE A 33 -7.22 7.21 0.75
N PRO A 34 -8.31 7.04 1.51
CA PRO A 34 -9.66 7.20 1.00
C PRO A 34 -10.18 8.62 1.22
N PHE A 35 -10.02 9.53 0.24
CA PHE A 35 -10.42 10.92 0.45
C PHE A 35 -11.90 11.09 0.80
N ALA A 36 -12.80 10.20 0.38
CA ALA A 36 -14.20 10.23 0.80
C ALA A 36 -14.44 10.02 2.30
N SER A 37 -13.52 9.38 3.01
CA SER A 37 -13.66 9.10 4.45
C SER A 37 -12.81 10.03 5.33
N ILE A 38 -12.12 11.00 4.74
CA ILE A 38 -11.23 11.92 5.44
C ILE A 38 -11.96 13.24 5.70
N SER A 39 -12.01 13.68 6.97
CA SER A 39 -12.68 14.90 7.43
C SER A 39 -11.90 16.19 7.12
N TYR A 40 -11.45 16.37 5.88
CA TYR A 40 -10.67 17.54 5.49
C TYR A 40 -11.49 18.84 5.44
N ARG A 41 -12.84 18.75 5.51
CA ARG A 41 -13.74 19.90 5.56
C ARG A 41 -13.78 20.56 6.93
N GLU A 42 -13.55 19.78 7.98
CA GLU A 42 -13.64 20.21 9.36
C GLU A 42 -12.29 20.67 9.93
N ILE A 43 -11.20 19.96 9.63
CA ILE A 43 -9.90 20.13 10.33
C ILE A 43 -8.72 20.49 9.41
N SER A 44 -8.98 20.92 8.17
CA SER A 44 -8.01 21.12 7.08
C SER A 44 -7.42 19.82 6.50
N LEU A 45 -7.09 19.86 5.21
CA LEU A 45 -6.55 18.70 4.49
C LEU A 45 -5.23 18.19 5.07
N SER A 46 -4.36 19.08 5.52
CA SER A 46 -3.05 18.69 6.08
C SER A 46 -3.22 17.93 7.39
N THR A 47 -4.08 18.38 8.29
CA THR A 47 -4.32 17.71 9.58
C THR A 47 -5.00 16.37 9.34
N ALA A 48 -6.07 16.36 8.53
CA ALA A 48 -6.82 15.15 8.27
C ALA A 48 -5.96 14.06 7.60
N LEU A 49 -5.04 14.42 6.70
CA LEU A 49 -4.08 13.47 6.15
C LEU A 49 -3.03 13.02 7.18
N ASN A 50 -2.55 13.87 8.08
CA ASN A 50 -1.63 13.44 9.13
C ASN A 50 -2.28 12.41 10.06
N ASP A 51 -3.52 12.66 10.47
CA ASP A 51 -4.28 11.75 11.34
C ASP A 51 -4.52 10.41 10.64
N GLU A 52 -4.83 10.44 9.35
CA GLU A 52 -5.02 9.23 8.55
C GLU A 52 -3.71 8.42 8.40
N LEU A 53 -2.57 9.07 8.19
CA LEU A 53 -1.27 8.39 8.15
C LEU A 53 -0.93 7.72 9.48
N ASP A 54 -1.20 8.40 10.60
CA ASP A 54 -1.01 7.81 11.92
C ASP A 54 -1.94 6.61 12.11
N ARG A 55 -3.21 6.72 11.74
CA ARG A 55 -4.18 5.62 11.83
C ARG A 55 -3.72 4.39 11.04
N ILE A 56 -3.21 4.60 9.82
CA ILE A 56 -2.66 3.53 8.99
C ILE A 56 -1.42 2.93 9.66
N ALA A 57 -0.48 3.74 10.15
CA ALA A 57 0.70 3.24 10.85
C ALA A 57 0.32 2.35 12.05
N HIS A 58 -0.62 2.80 12.88
CA HIS A 58 -1.10 2.05 14.04
C HIS A 58 -1.77 0.73 13.64
N SER A 59 -2.49 0.68 12.51
CA SER A 59 -3.07 -0.57 12.00
C SER A 59 -2.03 -1.63 11.63
N TYR A 60 -0.80 -1.20 11.31
CA TYR A 60 0.36 -2.07 11.09
C TYR A 60 1.23 -2.25 12.35
N GLY A 61 0.81 -1.73 13.51
CA GLY A 61 1.58 -1.84 14.76
C GLY A 61 2.78 -0.90 14.86
N HIS A 62 2.76 0.21 14.12
CA HIS A 62 3.83 1.22 14.11
C HIS A 62 3.31 2.59 14.55
N SER A 63 4.23 3.44 15.01
CA SER A 63 3.99 4.85 15.27
C SER A 63 4.98 5.68 14.46
N LEU A 64 4.54 6.84 13.98
CA LEU A 64 5.36 7.75 13.16
C LEU A 64 5.94 8.86 14.04
N ALA A 65 7.21 9.19 13.84
CA ALA A 65 7.89 10.27 14.55
C ALA A 65 7.88 11.61 13.77
N GLY A 66 7.63 11.56 12.46
CA GLY A 66 7.59 12.70 11.57
C GLY A 66 6.62 13.79 12.05
N GLN A 67 7.02 15.05 11.93
CA GLN A 67 6.21 16.20 12.39
C GLN A 67 5.43 16.87 11.26
N SER A 68 5.82 16.64 10.01
CA SER A 68 5.13 17.19 8.85
C SER A 68 4.53 16.08 7.99
N LEU A 69 3.47 16.42 7.25
CA LEU A 69 2.74 15.49 6.40
C LEU A 69 3.66 14.73 5.44
N SER A 70 4.54 15.45 4.75
CA SER A 70 5.47 14.85 3.78
C SER A 70 6.50 13.93 4.46
N VAL A 71 6.97 14.29 5.65
CA VAL A 71 7.93 13.46 6.42
C VAL A 71 7.23 12.19 6.91
N LYS A 72 6.05 12.30 7.52
CA LYS A 72 5.26 11.15 7.97
C LYS A 72 4.94 10.19 6.84
N PHE A 73 4.54 10.70 5.68
CA PHE A 73 4.18 9.82 4.56
C PHE A 73 5.39 9.03 4.06
N GLY A 74 6.55 9.69 3.95
CA GLY A 74 7.79 9.01 3.56
C GLY A 74 8.28 8.02 4.61
N GLU A 75 8.11 8.35 5.90
CA GLU A 75 8.40 7.45 7.02
C GLU A 75 7.52 6.21 6.99
N LEU A 76 6.20 6.37 6.82
CA LEU A 76 5.26 5.26 6.74
C LEU A 76 5.64 4.27 5.62
N ILE A 77 5.93 4.78 4.42
CA ILE A 77 6.36 3.92 3.29
C ILE A 77 7.64 3.14 3.65
N LYS A 78 8.62 3.80 4.27
CA LYS A 78 9.89 3.15 4.65
C LYS A 78 9.67 2.09 5.73
N VAL A 79 8.94 2.42 6.79
CA VAL A 79 8.67 1.51 7.91
C VAL A 79 7.97 0.25 7.42
N LEU A 80 6.93 0.39 6.59
CA LEU A 80 6.20 -0.77 6.05
C LEU A 80 7.06 -1.60 5.08
N HIS A 81 7.89 -0.95 4.26
CA HIS A 81 8.83 -1.66 3.40
C HIS A 81 9.82 -2.49 4.21
N THR A 82 10.46 -1.88 5.22
CA THR A 82 11.43 -2.55 6.08
C THR A 82 10.81 -3.68 6.90
N ALA A 83 9.62 -3.46 7.47
CA ALA A 83 8.95 -4.46 8.31
C ALA A 83 8.48 -5.69 7.52
N SER A 84 7.92 -5.48 6.32
CA SER A 84 7.43 -6.59 5.47
C SER A 84 8.52 -7.24 4.62
N GLY A 85 9.61 -6.52 4.36
CA GLY A 85 10.60 -6.86 3.34
C GLY A 85 10.01 -6.88 1.93
N GLN A 86 8.88 -6.19 1.70
CA GLN A 86 8.18 -6.10 0.43
C GLN A 86 7.92 -4.64 0.08
N LYS A 87 8.06 -4.30 -1.21
CA LYS A 87 7.72 -2.97 -1.70
C LYS A 87 6.24 -2.65 -1.46
N VAL A 88 5.94 -1.41 -1.08
CA VAL A 88 4.62 -0.94 -0.65
C VAL A 88 3.74 -0.58 -1.83
N VAL A 89 2.45 -0.91 -1.75
CA VAL A 89 1.44 -0.42 -2.68
C VAL A 89 0.75 0.79 -2.06
N VAL A 90 0.64 1.88 -2.81
CA VAL A 90 -0.11 3.07 -2.40
C VAL A 90 -1.38 3.17 -3.25
N LEU A 91 -2.54 3.21 -2.61
CA LEU A 91 -3.84 3.41 -3.22
C LEU A 91 -4.40 4.76 -2.76
N ILE A 92 -4.65 5.66 -3.71
CA ILE A 92 -5.20 6.99 -3.44
C ILE A 92 -6.58 7.06 -4.08
N ASP A 93 -7.61 6.99 -3.23
CA ASP A 93 -9.00 6.92 -3.65
C ASP A 93 -9.60 8.33 -3.73
N GLU A 94 -10.20 8.70 -4.86
CA GLU A 94 -10.80 10.02 -5.10
C GLU A 94 -9.84 11.19 -4.84
N TYR A 95 -8.69 11.17 -5.51
CA TYR A 95 -7.61 12.14 -5.26
C TYR A 95 -8.01 13.61 -5.50
N ASP A 96 -9.04 13.83 -6.31
CA ASP A 96 -9.56 15.11 -6.72
C ASP A 96 -10.60 15.67 -5.73
N LYS A 97 -11.16 14.84 -4.83
CA LYS A 97 -12.18 15.23 -3.86
C LYS A 97 -11.84 16.53 -3.10
N PRO A 98 -10.62 16.69 -2.53
CA PRO A 98 -10.27 17.91 -1.78
C PRO A 98 -10.15 19.17 -2.65
N LEU A 99 -10.15 19.04 -3.98
CA LEU A 99 -10.16 20.16 -4.91
C LEU A 99 -11.57 20.44 -5.41
N ILE A 100 -12.29 19.40 -5.86
CA ILE A 100 -13.64 19.54 -6.44
C ILE A 100 -14.66 20.05 -5.43
N ASP A 101 -14.47 19.70 -4.15
CA ASP A 101 -15.34 20.07 -3.05
C ASP A 101 -15.39 21.58 -2.74
N TYR A 102 -14.40 22.34 -3.26
CA TYR A 102 -14.18 23.76 -2.97
C TYR A 102 -14.14 24.62 -4.26
N LEU A 103 -14.82 24.18 -5.33
CA LEU A 103 -14.82 24.89 -6.61
C LEU A 103 -15.78 26.10 -6.67
N ASP A 104 -16.60 26.32 -5.65
CA ASP A 104 -17.41 27.54 -5.56
C ASP A 104 -16.53 28.80 -5.36
N LYS A 105 -17.07 29.97 -5.75
CA LYS A 105 -16.30 31.22 -5.78
C LYS A 105 -15.75 31.61 -4.41
N ASP A 106 -16.50 31.33 -3.35
CA ASP A 106 -16.14 31.70 -1.98
C ASP A 106 -15.09 30.74 -1.39
N SER A 107 -15.05 29.50 -1.88
CA SER A 107 -14.14 28.44 -1.43
C SER A 107 -12.85 28.27 -2.24
N LEU A 108 -12.70 28.99 -3.36
CA LEU A 108 -11.50 28.96 -4.21
C LEU A 108 -10.16 29.11 -3.45
N PRO A 109 -10.03 29.97 -2.41
CA PRO A 109 -8.82 30.03 -1.61
C PRO A 109 -8.48 28.70 -0.92
N CYS A 110 -9.48 27.98 -0.40
CA CYS A 110 -9.32 26.65 0.20
C CYS A 110 -8.86 25.62 -0.84
N ALA A 111 -9.45 25.62 -2.04
CA ALA A 111 -9.00 24.75 -3.13
C ALA A 111 -7.53 24.98 -3.50
N ARG A 112 -7.08 26.25 -3.52
CA ARG A 112 -5.66 26.61 -3.77
C ARG A 112 -4.74 26.10 -2.67
N GLN A 113 -5.15 26.23 -1.41
CA GLN A 113 -4.40 25.71 -0.27
C GLN A 113 -4.30 24.18 -0.34
N ASN A 114 -5.42 23.50 -0.58
CA ASN A 114 -5.48 22.04 -0.74
C ASN A 114 -4.58 21.58 -1.89
N ARG A 115 -4.57 22.29 -3.02
CA ARG A 115 -3.65 22.02 -4.13
C ARG A 115 -2.18 22.10 -3.72
N SER A 116 -1.82 23.07 -2.90
CA SER A 116 -0.45 23.20 -2.38
C SER A 116 -0.07 22.00 -1.48
N VAL A 117 -0.97 21.63 -0.57
CA VAL A 117 -0.81 20.46 0.32
C VAL A 117 -0.66 19.18 -0.48
N LEU A 118 -1.58 18.91 -1.43
CA LEU A 118 -1.54 17.74 -2.31
C LEU A 118 -0.25 17.67 -3.13
N LYS A 119 0.22 18.81 -3.67
CA LYS A 119 1.49 18.87 -4.41
C LYS A 119 2.66 18.41 -3.54
N SER A 120 2.74 18.89 -2.30
CA SER A 120 3.78 18.48 -1.35
C SER A 120 3.64 17.00 -0.96
N PHE A 121 2.41 16.54 -0.72
CA PHE A 121 2.11 15.15 -0.37
C PHE A 121 2.54 14.17 -1.47
N TYR A 122 2.12 14.42 -2.72
CA TYR A 122 2.49 13.56 -3.85
C TYR A 122 3.96 13.64 -4.23
N SER A 123 4.66 14.74 -3.91
CA SER A 123 6.10 14.86 -4.17
C SER A 123 6.92 13.77 -3.46
N VAL A 124 6.43 13.28 -2.31
CA VAL A 124 7.07 12.21 -1.53
C VAL A 124 7.20 10.92 -2.34
N LEU A 125 6.19 10.59 -3.14
CA LEU A 125 6.16 9.37 -3.95
C LEU A 125 7.33 9.29 -4.92
N LYS A 126 7.78 10.43 -5.45
CA LYS A 126 8.92 10.50 -6.37
C LYS A 126 10.22 10.03 -5.72
N ASN A 127 10.43 10.42 -4.47
CA ASN A 127 11.63 10.02 -3.71
C ASN A 127 11.50 8.63 -3.08
N ALA A 128 10.26 8.13 -2.96
CA ALA A 128 9.98 6.83 -2.37
C ALA A 128 10.02 5.67 -3.37
N ASP A 129 10.23 5.92 -4.67
CA ASP A 129 10.22 4.94 -5.76
C ASP A 129 10.93 3.60 -5.45
N PRO A 130 12.12 3.56 -4.82
CA PRO A 130 12.77 2.29 -4.48
C PRO A 130 11.96 1.39 -3.53
N ASN A 131 11.10 2.00 -2.71
CA ASN A 131 10.27 1.35 -1.70
C ASN A 131 8.86 1.03 -2.22
N LEU A 132 8.50 1.50 -3.41
CA LEU A 132 7.15 1.40 -3.96
C LEU A 132 7.05 0.28 -5.00
N LYS A 133 5.99 -0.52 -4.87
CA LYS A 133 5.64 -1.55 -5.85
C LYS A 133 4.75 -0.98 -6.94
N LEU A 134 3.77 -0.19 -6.52
CA LEU A 134 2.74 0.40 -7.37
C LEU A 134 2.12 1.59 -6.65
N VAL A 135 1.81 2.64 -7.40
CA VAL A 135 0.91 3.71 -6.97
C VAL A 135 -0.33 3.66 -7.86
N PHE A 136 -1.50 3.53 -7.27
CA PHE A 136 -2.79 3.53 -7.96
C PHE A 136 -3.63 4.70 -7.48
N ILE A 137 -4.21 5.45 -8.40
CA ILE A 137 -4.95 6.69 -8.12
C ILE A 137 -6.29 6.63 -8.84
N THR A 138 -7.39 6.93 -8.15
CA THR A 138 -8.76 6.88 -8.70
C THR A 138 -9.47 8.24 -8.61
N ILE A 139 -10.49 8.43 -9.45
CA ILE A 139 -11.34 9.65 -9.53
C ILE A 139 -12.84 9.36 -9.44
N LEU A 140 -13.25 8.10 -9.25
CA LEU A 140 -14.66 7.70 -9.34
C LEU A 140 -15.18 7.10 -8.03
N ASN A 141 -16.32 7.62 -7.58
CA ASN A 141 -17.21 6.95 -6.64
C ASN A 141 -18.07 5.94 -7.40
N CYS A 142 -17.60 4.69 -7.56
CA CYS A 142 -18.44 3.63 -8.10
C CYS A 142 -19.32 3.07 -6.96
N PHE A 143 -20.61 3.43 -6.95
CA PHE A 143 -21.62 2.75 -6.15
C PHE A 143 -22.15 1.56 -6.93
N ILE A 144 -21.96 0.35 -6.39
CA ILE A 144 -22.62 -0.85 -6.90
C ILE A 144 -23.86 -1.05 -6.01
N TYR A 145 -25.04 -0.98 -6.62
CA TYR A 145 -26.34 -1.29 -6.01
C TYR A 145 -26.69 -2.77 -6.18
#